data_AF-A0A7Z9PRZ7-F1
#
_entry.id   AF-A0A7Z9PRZ7-F1
#
_cell.length_a   1.000
_cell.length_b   1.000
_cell.length_c   1.000
_cell.angle_alpha   90.00
_cell.angle_beta   90.00
_cell.angle_gamma   90.00
#
_symmetry.space_group_name_H-M   'P 1'
#
loop_
_entity.id
_entity.type
_entity.pdbx_description
1 polymer ?
#
loop_
_entity_poly.entity_id
_entity_poly.type
_entity_poly.pdbx_seq_one_letter_code
_entity_poly.pdbx_strand_id
1 'polypeptide(L)'
;MAQTELNLKRIGEEIDILLTEIYGEYVAEGSPTKLGGLRFLDVPSAKTFAFEKCQPYEDGNLLMISAPAVGDEKELTKQIKAGPHKKSIHEVVVRRSSDKGKESKSFVEVSFKLPTQSWLSEEDVTKVAEAEKCNGNEAVNLILKREVLPIARDVMAHFISVIRENTKDAAII
;
A
#
# COMPACT_ATOMS: atom_id res chain seq x y z
N MET A 1 -1.62 21.14 -28.76
CA MET A 1 -1.26 21.41 -27.35
C MET A 1 -0.51 20.18 -26.88
N ALA A 2 0.74 20.33 -26.45
CA ALA A 2 1.51 19.20 -25.92
C ALA A 2 0.91 18.86 -24.56
N GLN A 3 0.31 17.68 -24.43
CA GLN A 3 -0.18 17.17 -23.17
C GLN A 3 1.05 16.92 -22.30
N THR A 4 1.24 17.71 -21.24
CA THR A 4 2.37 17.51 -20.34
C THR A 4 2.19 16.14 -19.69
N GLU A 5 2.99 15.15 -20.11
CA GLU A 5 2.92 13.80 -19.56
C GLU A 5 3.18 13.86 -18.06
N LEU A 6 2.27 13.25 -17.29
CA LEU A 6 2.37 13.17 -15.84
C LEU A 6 3.63 12.41 -15.45
N ASN A 7 4.45 13.01 -14.57
CA ASN A 7 5.61 12.35 -14.02
C ASN A 7 5.18 11.32 -12.96
N LEU A 8 4.84 10.11 -13.41
CA LEU A 8 4.35 9.01 -12.58
C LEU A 8 5.33 8.62 -11.46
N LYS A 9 6.63 8.84 -11.64
CA LYS A 9 7.62 8.62 -10.58
C LYS A 9 7.41 9.60 -9.43
N ARG A 10 7.28 10.89 -9.74
CA ARG A 10 7.01 11.91 -8.73
C ARG A 10 5.65 11.69 -8.04
N ILE A 11 4.63 11.27 -8.80
CA ILE A 11 3.33 10.92 -8.21
C ILE A 11 3.46 9.73 -7.26
N GLY A 12 4.24 8.70 -7.62
CA GLY A 12 4.54 7.58 -6.73
C GLY A 12 5.19 8.04 -5.42
N GLU A 13 6.15 8.97 -5.49
CA GLU A 13 6.78 9.57 -4.30
C GLU A 13 5.78 10.37 -3.44
N GLU A 14 4.86 11.11 -4.06
CA GLU A 14 3.80 11.83 -3.35
C GLU A 14 2.78 10.87 -2.70
N ILE A 15 2.45 9.77 -3.37
CA ILE A 15 1.62 8.69 -2.80
C ILE A 15 2.33 8.09 -1.57
N ASP A 16 3.61 7.76 -1.67
CA ASP A 16 4.38 7.21 -0.55
C ASP A 16 4.33 8.13 0.68
N ILE A 17 4.39 9.46 0.47
CA ILE A 17 4.24 10.46 1.54
C ILE A 17 2.81 10.43 2.11
N LEU A 18 1.78 10.40 1.26
CA LEU A 18 0.38 10.37 1.70
C LEU A 18 0.03 9.15 2.53
N LEU A 19 0.58 7.99 2.17
CA LEU A 19 0.39 6.75 2.93
C LEU A 19 0.95 6.86 4.35
N THR A 20 1.84 7.84 4.61
CA THR A 20 2.30 8.09 5.98
C THR A 20 1.22 8.61 6.91
N GLU A 21 0.20 9.29 6.38
CA GLU A 21 -0.88 9.90 7.17
C GLU A 21 -1.76 8.86 7.85
N ILE A 22 -1.95 7.69 7.22
CA ILE A 22 -2.83 6.63 7.72
C ILE A 22 -2.11 5.60 8.61
N TYR A 23 -0.78 5.68 8.77
CA TYR A 23 -0.07 4.73 9.63
C TYR A 23 -0.51 4.77 11.09
N GLY A 24 -0.84 5.96 11.62
CA GLY A 24 -1.31 6.11 12.99
C GLY A 24 -2.58 5.30 13.27
N GLU A 25 -3.43 5.12 12.25
CA GLU A 25 -4.66 4.32 12.32
C GLU A 25 -4.32 2.84 12.59
N TYR A 26 -3.32 2.28 11.91
CA TYR A 26 -2.98 0.85 12.00
C TYR A 26 -2.05 0.50 13.17
N VAL A 27 -1.22 1.43 13.63
CA VAL A 27 -0.44 1.25 14.87
C VAL A 27 -1.39 1.11 16.06
N ALA A 28 -2.47 1.90 16.10
CA ALA A 28 -3.48 1.83 17.15
C ALA A 28 -4.25 0.50 17.15
N GLU A 29 -4.41 -0.14 15.98
CA GLU A 29 -5.00 -1.48 15.87
C GLU A 29 -4.07 -2.59 16.37
N GLY A 30 -2.83 -2.29 16.76
CA GLY A 30 -1.85 -3.25 17.28
C GLY A 30 -0.97 -3.90 16.20
N SER A 31 -0.90 -3.31 15.00
CA SER A 31 -0.04 -3.80 13.92
C SER A 31 1.27 -2.99 13.89
N PRO A 32 2.45 -3.62 14.00
CA PRO A 32 3.71 -2.89 13.84
C PRO A 32 3.84 -2.48 12.36
N THR A 33 3.99 -1.20 12.06
CA THR A 33 4.18 -0.70 10.70
C THR A 33 5.59 -0.15 10.51
N LYS A 34 6.20 -0.38 9.35
CA LYS A 34 7.55 0.11 9.06
C LYS A 34 7.48 1.51 8.45
N LEU A 35 7.78 2.54 9.24
CA LEU A 35 8.14 3.86 8.71
C LEU A 35 9.61 3.84 8.31
N GLY A 36 9.94 4.50 7.20
CA GLY A 36 11.32 4.77 6.83
C GLY A 36 12.08 5.38 8.01
N GLY A 37 12.92 4.58 8.67
CA GLY A 37 14.00 5.04 9.53
C GLY A 37 13.72 5.33 11.01
N LEU A 38 12.51 5.13 11.58
CA LEU A 38 12.27 5.36 13.02
C LEU A 38 11.53 4.20 13.70
N ARG A 39 12.13 3.76 14.82
CA ARG A 39 11.72 2.64 15.68
C ARG A 39 10.33 2.86 16.30
N PHE A 40 9.63 1.79 16.66
CA PHE A 40 9.17 1.45 18.03
C PHE A 40 8.01 0.44 18.03
N LEU A 41 8.23 -0.76 18.59
CA LEU A 41 7.65 -1.26 19.85
C LEU A 41 8.07 -2.73 20.06
N ASP A 42 8.51 -3.03 21.28
CA ASP A 42 8.99 -4.34 21.74
C ASP A 42 7.88 -5.40 21.70
N VAL A 43 7.67 -5.99 20.53
CA VAL A 43 6.95 -7.26 20.37
C VAL A 43 7.95 -8.28 19.83
N PRO A 44 8.15 -9.43 20.49
CA PRO A 44 9.16 -10.41 20.12
C PRO A 44 8.75 -11.24 18.87
N SER A 45 8.49 -10.59 17.74
CA SER A 45 8.46 -11.22 16.42
C SER A 45 8.64 -10.18 15.32
N ALA A 46 9.41 -10.50 14.28
CA ALA A 46 9.68 -9.61 13.15
C ALA A 46 8.48 -9.48 12.19
N LYS A 47 7.38 -8.87 12.66
CA LYS A 47 6.16 -8.62 11.91
C LYS A 47 6.08 -7.13 11.61
N THR A 48 6.18 -6.72 10.37
CA THR A 48 5.74 -5.36 10.01
C THR A 48 4.90 -5.40 8.74
N PHE A 49 3.71 -4.80 8.80
CA PHE A 49 2.98 -4.40 7.61
C PHE A 49 3.64 -3.14 7.04
N ALA A 50 3.72 -3.03 5.73
CA ALA A 50 4.33 -1.88 5.08
C ALA A 50 3.64 -1.57 3.76
N PHE A 51 3.45 -0.28 3.50
CA PHE A 51 3.41 0.17 2.12
C PHE A 51 4.85 0.25 1.63
N GLU A 52 5.13 -0.50 0.57
CA GLU A 52 6.38 -0.42 -0.15
C GLU A 52 6.30 0.70 -1.19
N LYS A 53 7.47 1.14 -1.67
CA LYS A 53 7.56 2.27 -2.61
C LYS A 53 6.66 2.06 -3.82
N CYS A 54 5.81 3.02 -4.11
CA CYS A 54 5.00 3.01 -5.31
C CYS A 54 5.88 3.09 -6.56
N GLN A 55 5.54 2.29 -7.57
CA GLN A 55 6.32 2.22 -8.81
C GLN A 55 5.48 2.70 -10.01
N PRO A 56 6.04 3.44 -10.96
CA PRO A 56 5.36 3.72 -12.23
C PRO A 56 5.05 2.41 -12.97
N TYR A 57 3.86 2.30 -13.54
CA TYR A 57 3.44 1.14 -14.30
C TYR A 57 2.33 1.50 -15.29
N GLU A 58 2.55 1.17 -16.58
CA GLU A 58 1.61 1.50 -17.66
C GLU A 58 1.18 2.98 -17.62
N ASP A 59 -0.12 3.24 -17.49
CA ASP A 59 -0.78 4.54 -17.42
C ASP A 59 -0.92 5.06 -15.97
N GLY A 60 -0.18 4.51 -15.02
CA GLY A 60 -0.32 4.90 -13.61
C GLY A 60 0.78 4.39 -12.68
N ASN A 61 0.38 3.96 -11.50
CA ASN A 61 1.26 3.55 -10.43
C ASN A 61 0.86 2.18 -9.87
N LEU A 62 1.81 1.46 -9.26
CA LEU A 62 1.54 0.30 -8.42
C LEU A 62 1.61 0.71 -6.96
N LEU A 63 0.50 0.54 -6.24
CA LEU A 63 0.50 0.54 -4.78
C LEU A 63 1.02 -0.81 -4.30
N MET A 64 2.13 -0.82 -3.59
CA MET A 64 2.77 -2.05 -3.13
C MET A 64 2.58 -2.23 -1.63
N ILE A 65 2.22 -3.44 -1.21
CA ILE A 65 1.99 -3.79 0.19
C ILE A 65 2.77 -5.04 0.52
N SER A 66 3.48 -5.01 1.64
CA SER A 66 4.19 -6.16 2.18
C SER A 66 3.65 -6.49 3.57
N ALA A 67 3.44 -7.77 3.84
CA ALA A 67 3.03 -8.28 5.13
C ALA A 67 3.72 -9.61 5.42
N PRO A 68 3.94 -9.98 6.70
CA PRO A 68 4.50 -11.29 7.03
C PRO A 68 3.55 -12.39 6.55
N ALA A 69 4.08 -13.38 5.83
CA ALA A 69 3.35 -14.57 5.43
C ALA A 69 3.42 -15.62 6.55
N VAL A 70 2.27 -16.00 7.09
CA VAL A 70 2.11 -17.03 8.12
C VAL A 70 1.07 -18.01 7.62
N GLY A 71 1.35 -19.32 7.71
CA GLY A 71 0.45 -20.37 7.21
C GLY A 71 0.81 -20.87 5.81
N ASP A 72 -0.14 -21.55 5.16
CA ASP A 72 0.02 -22.11 3.81
C ASP A 72 0.00 -21.02 2.74
N GLU A 73 0.97 -21.07 1.83
CA GLU A 73 1.20 -20.05 0.82
C GLU A 73 0.05 -19.93 -0.20
N LYS A 74 -0.58 -21.06 -0.55
CA LYS A 74 -1.67 -21.11 -1.53
C LYS A 74 -2.96 -20.56 -0.91
N GLU A 75 -3.26 -20.95 0.31
CA GLU A 75 -4.44 -20.46 1.02
C GLU A 75 -4.29 -18.96 1.32
N LEU A 76 -3.12 -18.50 1.79
CA LEU A 76 -2.84 -17.09 1.98
C LEU A 76 -3.04 -16.30 0.68
N THR A 77 -2.44 -16.76 -0.42
CA THR A 77 -2.59 -16.11 -1.73
C THR A 77 -4.06 -16.03 -2.17
N LYS A 78 -4.84 -17.09 -1.95
CA LYS A 78 -6.26 -17.14 -2.27
C LYS A 78 -7.07 -16.14 -1.44
N GLN A 79 -6.83 -16.06 -0.14
CA GLN A 79 -7.50 -15.13 0.77
C GLN A 79 -7.19 -13.68 0.43
N ILE A 80 -5.92 -13.37 0.11
CA ILE A 80 -5.53 -12.02 -0.33
C ILE A 80 -6.20 -11.66 -1.66
N LYS A 81 -6.23 -12.57 -2.65
CA LYS A 81 -6.90 -12.36 -3.94
C LYS A 81 -8.43 -12.27 -3.85
N ALA A 82 -9.03 -12.74 -2.76
CA ALA A 82 -10.47 -12.61 -2.51
C ALA A 82 -10.87 -11.26 -1.90
N GLY A 83 -9.90 -10.44 -1.49
CA GLY A 83 -10.09 -9.18 -0.79
C GLY A 83 -10.63 -8.03 -1.63
N PRO A 84 -10.67 -6.81 -1.04
CA PRO A 84 -11.06 -5.59 -1.75
C PRO A 84 -10.10 -5.31 -2.90
N HIS A 85 -10.59 -4.57 -3.91
CA HIS A 85 -9.81 -4.21 -5.10
C HIS A 85 -9.17 -5.38 -5.86
N LYS A 86 -9.71 -6.61 -5.74
CA LYS A 86 -9.19 -7.81 -6.42
C LYS A 86 -8.99 -7.67 -7.94
N LYS A 87 -9.81 -6.84 -8.60
CA LYS A 87 -9.69 -6.56 -10.04
C LYS A 87 -8.47 -5.69 -10.38
N SER A 88 -7.97 -4.94 -9.41
CA SER A 88 -6.79 -4.09 -9.53
C SER A 88 -5.50 -4.80 -9.12
N ILE A 89 -5.56 -6.03 -8.59
CA ILE A 89 -4.34 -6.78 -8.25
C ILE A 89 -3.54 -7.04 -9.53
N HIS A 90 -2.31 -6.54 -9.55
CA HIS A 90 -1.35 -6.82 -10.61
C HIS A 90 -0.61 -8.13 -10.32
N GLU A 91 -0.04 -8.25 -9.13
CA GLU A 91 0.77 -9.40 -8.74
C GLU A 91 0.60 -9.72 -7.24
N VAL A 92 0.71 -11.01 -6.90
CA VAL A 92 0.87 -11.49 -5.52
C VAL A 92 2.07 -12.43 -5.51
N VAL A 93 3.08 -12.10 -4.73
CA VAL A 93 4.31 -12.87 -4.56
C VAL A 93 4.46 -13.22 -3.09
N VAL A 94 4.85 -14.44 -2.79
CA VAL A 94 5.36 -14.77 -1.45
C VAL A 94 6.84 -15.03 -1.57
N ARG A 95 7.63 -14.28 -0.79
CA ARG A 95 9.09 -14.35 -0.81
C ARG A 95 9.64 -14.61 0.58
N ARG A 96 10.78 -15.29 0.64
CA ARG A 96 11.54 -15.43 1.88
C ARG A 96 12.33 -14.17 2.18
N SER A 97 12.56 -13.92 3.46
CA SER A 97 13.42 -12.86 3.95
C SER A 97 14.84 -13.04 3.44
N SER A 98 15.41 -11.98 2.87
CA SER A 98 16.83 -11.91 2.50
C SER A 98 17.74 -11.46 3.66
N ASP A 99 17.15 -11.02 4.78
CA ASP A 99 17.90 -10.58 5.95
C ASP A 99 18.62 -11.77 6.62
N LYS A 100 19.92 -11.59 6.89
CA LYS A 100 20.75 -12.55 7.63
C LYS A 100 20.12 -12.90 8.98
N GLY A 101 19.92 -14.18 9.25
CA GLY A 101 19.31 -14.70 10.48
C GLY A 101 17.78 -14.65 10.51
N LYS A 102 17.12 -14.37 9.37
CA LYS A 102 15.66 -14.37 9.23
C LYS A 102 15.19 -15.27 8.07
N GLU A 103 16.02 -16.18 7.59
CA GLU A 103 15.80 -17.00 6.40
C GLU A 103 14.54 -17.89 6.49
N SER A 104 14.06 -18.15 7.71
CA SER A 104 12.80 -18.86 8.00
C SER A 104 11.55 -18.00 7.90
N LYS A 105 11.67 -16.68 7.69
CA LYS A 105 10.55 -15.74 7.59
C LYS A 105 10.17 -15.54 6.14
N SER A 106 8.86 -15.48 5.89
CA SER A 106 8.30 -15.18 4.58
C SER A 106 7.43 -13.93 4.64
N PHE A 107 7.28 -13.27 3.50
CA PHE A 107 6.45 -12.09 3.31
C PHE A 107 5.58 -12.28 2.07
N VAL A 108 4.31 -11.93 2.19
CA VAL A 108 3.42 -11.77 1.05
C VAL A 108 3.50 -10.32 0.59
N GLU A 109 3.75 -10.14 -0.69
CA GLU A 109 3.83 -8.84 -1.36
C GLU A 109 2.80 -8.79 -2.45
N VAL A 110 2.05 -7.69 -2.48
CA VAL A 110 0.99 -7.49 -3.46
C VAL A 110 1.10 -6.12 -4.05
N SER A 111 0.96 -6.06 -5.37
CA SER A 111 0.88 -4.82 -6.12
C SER A 111 -0.54 -4.62 -6.64
N PHE A 112 -1.08 -3.42 -6.43
CA PHE A 112 -2.38 -2.98 -6.93
C PHE A 112 -2.18 -1.89 -7.98
N LYS A 113 -2.77 -2.06 -9.16
CA LYS A 113 -2.83 -1.04 -10.21
C LYS A 113 -3.65 0.14 -9.73
N LEU A 114 -3.03 1.31 -9.73
CA LEU A 114 -3.66 2.62 -9.61
C LEU A 114 -3.60 3.27 -11.01
N PRO A 115 -4.74 3.41 -11.72
CA PRO A 115 -4.77 3.99 -13.06
C PRO A 115 -4.66 5.51 -12.99
N THR A 116 -3.53 6.03 -12.51
CA THR A 116 -3.34 7.44 -12.12
C THR A 116 -3.73 8.42 -13.23
N GLN A 117 -3.38 8.16 -14.49
CA GLN A 117 -3.73 9.06 -15.60
C GLN A 117 -5.22 9.12 -15.92
N SER A 118 -6.04 8.19 -15.40
CA SER A 118 -7.50 8.20 -15.61
C SER A 118 -8.25 9.20 -14.71
N TRP A 119 -7.62 9.63 -13.60
CA TRP A 119 -8.23 10.50 -12.60
C TRP A 119 -7.32 11.67 -12.16
N LEU A 120 -6.08 11.70 -12.65
CA LEU A 120 -5.17 12.82 -12.49
C LEU A 120 -4.73 13.30 -13.87
N SER A 121 -5.19 14.48 -14.24
CA SER A 121 -4.79 15.21 -15.43
C SER A 121 -4.64 16.70 -15.11
N GLU A 122 -4.07 17.49 -16.01
CA GLU A 122 -4.00 18.95 -15.85
C GLU A 122 -5.40 19.57 -15.68
N GLU A 123 -6.39 19.05 -16.43
CA GLU A 123 -7.79 19.50 -16.33
C GLU A 123 -8.38 19.19 -14.95
N ASP A 124 -8.11 18.02 -14.39
CA ASP A 124 -8.58 17.64 -13.06
C ASP A 124 -7.93 18.50 -11.97
N VAL A 125 -6.63 18.76 -12.09
CA VAL A 125 -5.89 19.64 -11.18
C VAL A 125 -6.47 21.06 -11.21
N THR A 126 -6.73 21.62 -12.40
CA THR A 126 -7.33 22.95 -12.52
C THR A 126 -8.73 23.00 -11.90
N LYS A 127 -9.59 22.01 -12.19
CA LYS A 127 -10.94 21.93 -11.62
C LYS A 127 -10.91 21.89 -10.09
N VAL A 128 -10.06 21.07 -9.50
CA VAL A 128 -9.93 20.96 -8.04
C VAL A 128 -9.31 22.22 -7.43
N ALA A 129 -8.29 22.79 -8.06
CA ALA A 129 -7.66 24.02 -7.59
C ALA A 129 -8.65 25.19 -7.53
N GLU A 130 -9.51 25.35 -8.55
CA GLU A 130 -10.55 26.37 -8.58
C GLU A 130 -11.65 26.11 -7.54
N ALA A 131 -12.13 24.87 -7.46
CA ALA A 131 -13.21 24.49 -6.54
C ALA A 131 -12.80 24.66 -5.06
N GLU A 132 -11.58 24.25 -4.72
CA GLU A 132 -11.05 24.25 -3.36
C GLU A 132 -10.26 25.53 -3.03
N LYS A 133 -10.14 26.46 -3.99
CA LYS A 133 -9.39 27.73 -3.86
C LYS A 133 -7.95 27.51 -3.37
N CYS A 134 -7.27 26.54 -3.95
CA CYS A 134 -5.90 26.15 -3.59
C CYS A 134 -4.96 26.22 -4.80
N ASN A 135 -3.66 26.04 -4.59
CA ASN A 135 -2.70 25.98 -5.69
C ASN A 135 -2.65 24.58 -6.33
N GLY A 136 -2.00 24.47 -7.50
CA GLY A 136 -1.95 23.20 -8.24
C GLY A 136 -1.33 22.02 -7.47
N ASN A 137 -0.31 22.26 -6.64
CA ASN A 137 0.30 21.19 -5.84
C ASN A 137 -0.64 20.73 -4.71
N GLU A 138 -1.36 21.66 -4.08
CA GLU A 138 -2.37 21.34 -3.08
C GLU A 138 -3.54 20.56 -3.71
N ALA A 139 -3.96 20.92 -4.92
CA ALA A 139 -4.98 20.21 -5.67
C ALA A 139 -4.55 18.78 -6.03
N VAL A 140 -3.32 18.57 -6.50
CA VAL A 140 -2.76 17.22 -6.72
C VAL A 140 -2.82 16.39 -5.44
N ASN A 141 -2.35 16.95 -4.32
CA ASN A 141 -2.38 16.26 -3.03
C ASN A 141 -3.81 15.88 -2.61
N LEU A 142 -4.79 16.77 -2.79
CA LEU A 142 -6.20 16.50 -2.51
C LEU A 142 -6.78 15.40 -3.38
N ILE A 143 -6.47 15.38 -4.69
CA ILE A 143 -6.89 14.31 -5.60
C ILE A 143 -6.30 12.98 -5.15
N LEU A 144 -4.99 12.93 -4.92
CA LEU A 144 -4.32 11.73 -4.45
C LEU A 144 -4.90 11.23 -3.12
N LYS A 145 -5.24 12.12 -2.18
CA LYS A 145 -5.91 11.74 -0.93
C LYS A 145 -7.27 11.09 -1.16
N ARG A 146 -8.06 11.64 -2.07
CA ARG A 146 -9.42 11.16 -2.40
C ARG A 146 -9.38 9.78 -3.07
N GLU A 147 -8.42 9.57 -3.96
CA GLU A 147 -8.34 8.33 -4.75
C GLU A 147 -7.55 7.23 -4.03
N VAL A 148 -6.44 7.56 -3.38
CA VAL A 148 -5.48 6.56 -2.89
C VAL A 148 -5.76 6.13 -1.46
N LEU A 149 -6.11 7.05 -0.56
CA LEU A 149 -6.28 6.70 0.86
C LEU A 149 -7.42 5.68 1.09
N PRO A 150 -8.60 5.78 0.47
CA PRO A 150 -9.65 4.76 0.65
C PRO A 150 -9.17 3.38 0.23
N ILE A 151 -8.53 3.27 -0.94
CA ILE A 151 -7.97 2.01 -1.45
C ILE A 151 -6.97 1.46 -0.45
N ALA A 152 -6.00 2.29 -0.03
CA ALA A 152 -4.94 1.92 0.90
C ALA A 152 -5.49 1.45 2.25
N ARG A 153 -6.59 2.04 2.73
CA ARG A 153 -7.22 1.60 3.97
C ARG A 153 -7.86 0.23 3.85
N ASP A 154 -8.66 0.03 2.80
CA ASP A 154 -9.38 -1.22 2.57
C ASP A 154 -8.41 -2.41 2.44
N VAL A 155 -7.35 -2.24 1.65
CA VAL A 155 -6.33 -3.28 1.45
C VAL A 155 -5.53 -3.54 2.71
N MET A 156 -5.13 -2.51 3.47
CA MET A 156 -4.35 -2.71 4.70
C MET A 156 -5.18 -3.44 5.77
N ALA A 157 -6.44 -3.03 5.97
CA ALA A 157 -7.36 -3.70 6.88
C ALA A 157 -7.57 -5.18 6.51
N HIS A 158 -7.75 -5.48 5.22
CA HIS A 158 -7.86 -6.86 4.74
C HIS A 158 -6.62 -7.69 5.04
N PHE A 159 -5.43 -7.14 4.78
CA PHE A 159 -4.16 -7.83 5.04
C PHE A 159 -4.00 -8.11 6.54
N ILE A 160 -4.29 -7.13 7.38
CA ILE A 160 -4.24 -7.29 8.84
C ILE A 160 -5.19 -8.42 9.29
N SER A 161 -6.42 -8.44 8.77
CA SER A 161 -7.40 -9.48 9.10
C SER A 161 -6.90 -10.88 8.70
N VAL A 162 -6.51 -11.05 7.44
CA VAL A 162 -6.04 -12.33 6.89
C VAL A 162 -4.83 -12.86 7.65
N ILE A 163 -3.81 -12.02 7.89
CA ILE A 163 -2.60 -12.44 8.59
C ILE A 163 -2.89 -12.79 10.07
N ARG A 164 -3.80 -12.06 10.73
CA ARG A 164 -4.19 -12.36 12.11
C ARG A 164 -4.91 -13.70 12.23
N GLU A 165 -5.82 -14.00 11.31
CA GLU A 165 -6.53 -15.27 11.26
C GLU A 165 -5.56 -16.44 11.12
N ASN A 166 -4.69 -16.40 10.10
CA ASN A 166 -3.69 -17.44 9.87
C ASN A 166 -2.66 -17.55 11.01
N THR A 167 -2.36 -16.47 11.73
CA THR A 167 -1.49 -16.52 12.91
C THR A 167 -2.15 -17.23 14.09
N LYS A 168 -3.46 -17.06 14.31
CA LYS A 168 -4.17 -17.75 15.39
C LYS A 168 -4.16 -19.25 15.16
N ASP A 169 -4.39 -19.68 13.93
CA ASP A 169 -4.40 -21.10 13.57
C ASP A 169 -3.00 -21.72 13.68
N ALA A 170 -1.94 -20.98 13.34
CA ALA A 170 -0.56 -21.43 13.50
C ALA A 170 -0.11 -21.57 14.98
N ALA A 171 -0.78 -20.91 15.93
CA ALA A 171 -0.45 -20.99 17.36
C ALA A 171 -1.12 -22.19 18.07
N ILE A 172 -1.97 -22.95 17.37
CA ILE A 172 -2.70 -24.11 17.90
C ILE A 172 -1.96 -25.44 17.62
N ILE A 173 -0.78 -25.40 16.99
CA ILE A 173 0.04 -26.57 16.66
C ILE A 173 1.23 -26.72 17.62
#